data_AF-A0A9X9EQ05-F1
#
_entry.id   AF-A0A9X9EQ05-F1
#
_cell.length_a   1.000
_cell.length_b   1.000
_cell.length_c   1.000
_cell.angle_alpha   90.00
_cell.angle_beta   90.00
_cell.angle_gamma   90.00
#
_symmetry.space_group_name_H-M   'P 1'
#
loop_
_entity.id
_entity.type
_entity.pdbx_description
1 polymer ?
#
loop_
_entity_poly.entity_id
_entity_poly.type
_entity_poly.pdbx_seq_one_letter_code
_entity_poly.pdbx_strand_id
1 'polypeptide(L)'
;SKLNIQLYELDNVIWKRYESGDIRRSEEEREEHFNTFIHSETWIVEGVHNEEWVSNSFRNAELIIFLDTNYSVRTYRIIKRFILQKIGLERSNYKPT
;
A
#
# COMPACT_ATOMS: atom_id res chain seq x y z
N SER A 1 12.44 6.85 9.07
CA SER A 1 12.41 5.37 9.14
C SER A 1 13.82 4.87 9.48
N LYS A 2 14.00 3.61 9.89
CA LYS A 2 15.34 3.08 10.24
C LYS A 2 16.29 3.00 9.04
N LEU A 3 15.75 2.86 7.83
CA LEU A 3 16.52 2.71 6.58
C LEU A 3 16.62 4.00 5.76
N ASN A 4 15.90 5.06 6.12
CA ASN A 4 15.78 6.30 5.33
C ASN A 4 15.34 6.11 3.87
N ILE A 5 14.65 4.99 3.57
CA ILE A 5 14.04 4.73 2.26
C ILE A 5 12.58 5.15 2.29
N GLN A 6 12.10 5.72 1.19
CA GLN A 6 10.70 6.14 1.03
C GLN A 6 9.78 4.92 0.87
N LEU A 7 8.68 4.92 1.63
CA LEU A 7 7.64 3.89 1.57
C LEU A 7 6.43 4.40 0.78
N TYR A 8 5.94 3.56 -0.12
CA TYR A 8 4.74 3.78 -0.93
C TYR A 8 3.75 2.65 -0.72
N GLU A 9 2.59 2.95 -0.14
CA GLU A 9 1.44 2.03 -0.09
C GLU A 9 0.72 2.08 -1.44
N LEU A 10 0.55 0.95 -2.12
CA LEU A 10 -0.11 0.89 -3.43
C LEU A 10 -1.54 1.43 -3.40
N ASP A 11 -2.24 1.26 -2.28
CA ASP A 11 -3.55 1.88 -2.05
C ASP A 11 -3.50 3.42 -2.20
N ASN A 12 -2.43 4.07 -1.72
CA ASN A 12 -2.26 5.52 -1.84
C ASN A 12 -1.74 5.94 -3.22
N VAL A 13 -1.34 4.97 -4.07
CA VAL A 13 -1.10 5.19 -5.50
C VAL A 13 -2.41 5.16 -6.27
N ILE A 14 -3.35 4.29 -5.90
CA ILE A 14 -4.69 4.26 -6.51
C ILE A 14 -5.56 5.42 -6.04
N TRP A 15 -5.49 5.79 -4.76
CA TRP A 15 -6.35 6.79 -4.14
C TRP A 15 -5.57 8.04 -3.73
N LYS A 16 -6.01 9.22 -4.17
CA LYS A 16 -5.58 10.50 -3.63
C LYS A 16 -6.39 10.75 -2.35
N ARG A 17 -5.71 10.92 -1.22
CA ARG A 17 -6.33 11.17 0.08
C ARG A 17 -6.47 12.67 0.30
N TYR A 18 -7.70 13.16 0.45
CA TYR A 18 -7.98 14.55 0.83
C TYR A 18 -8.87 14.61 2.06
N GLU A 19 -8.83 15.73 2.78
CA GLU A 19 -9.73 15.97 3.92
C GLU A 19 -11.21 15.92 3.51
N SER A 20 -11.52 16.34 2.27
CA SER A 20 -12.87 16.30 1.69
C SER A 20 -13.30 14.91 1.21
N GLY A 21 -12.39 13.93 1.19
CA GLY A 21 -12.66 12.56 0.76
C GLY A 21 -11.60 12.02 -0.20
N ASP A 22 -11.67 10.71 -0.43
CA ASP A 22 -10.72 10.03 -1.31
C ASP A 22 -11.18 10.07 -2.77
N ILE A 23 -10.25 10.40 -3.65
CA ILE A 23 -10.47 10.45 -5.09
C ILE A 23 -9.63 9.36 -5.74
N ARG A 24 -10.27 8.48 -6.50
CA ARG A 24 -9.54 7.46 -7.28
C ARG A 24 -8.79 8.15 -8.42
N ARG A 25 -7.49 7.87 -8.58
CA ARG A 25 -6.71 8.30 -9.75
C ARG A 25 -7.27 7.66 -11.02
N SER A 26 -7.16 8.34 -12.15
CA SER A 26 -7.34 7.70 -13.45
C SER A 26 -6.23 6.66 -13.68
N GLU A 27 -6.39 5.81 -14.69
CA GLU A 27 -5.35 4.83 -15.02
C GLU A 27 -4.04 5.52 -15.44
N GLU A 28 -4.13 6.57 -16.26
CA GLU A 28 -2.98 7.36 -16.70
C GLU A 28 -2.28 8.06 -15.53
N GLU A 29 -3.06 8.75 -14.68
CA GLU A 29 -2.51 9.43 -13.50
C GLU A 29 -1.83 8.45 -12.52
N ARG A 30 -2.42 7.26 -12.36
CA ARG A 30 -1.87 6.21 -11.50
C ARG A 30 -0.53 5.73 -12.06
N GLU A 31 -0.45 5.45 -13.35
CA GLU A 31 0.77 4.96 -13.99
C GLU A 31 1.88 6.02 -13.97
N GLU A 32 1.56 7.28 -14.27
CA GLU A 32 2.52 8.38 -14.17
C GLU A 32 3.05 8.54 -12.74
N HIS A 33 2.14 8.54 -11.76
CA HIS A 33 2.51 8.64 -10.35
C HIS A 33 3.36 7.46 -9.88
N PHE A 34 3.02 6.23 -10.29
CA PHE A 34 3.77 5.02 -9.98
C PHE A 34 5.18 5.06 -10.57
N ASN A 35 5.28 5.37 -11.87
CA ASN A 35 6.56 5.43 -12.56
C ASN A 35 7.47 6.52 -12.00
N THR A 36 6.93 7.61 -11.45
CA THR A 36 7.72 8.67 -10.83
C THR A 36 8.61 8.15 -9.71
N PHE A 37 8.10 7.26 -8.85
CA PHE A 37 8.91 6.75 -7.73
C PHE A 37 9.62 5.44 -8.04
N ILE A 38 9.12 4.61 -8.94
CA ILE A 38 9.81 3.37 -9.33
C ILE A 38 11.14 3.63 -10.06
N HIS A 39 11.28 4.79 -10.70
CA HIS A 39 12.54 5.22 -11.32
C HIS A 39 13.44 6.04 -10.37
N SER A 40 13.07 6.18 -9.10
CA SER A 40 13.94 6.79 -8.09
C SER A 40 15.01 5.80 -7.61
N GLU A 41 16.10 6.30 -7.03
CA GLU A 41 17.23 5.46 -6.59
C GLU A 41 16.86 4.45 -5.49
N THR A 42 15.94 4.80 -4.59
CA THR A 42 15.54 3.92 -3.49
C THR A 42 14.06 4.05 -3.19
N TRP A 43 13.38 2.92 -3.07
CA TRP A 43 11.95 2.87 -2.78
C TRP A 43 11.58 1.56 -2.06
N ILE A 44 10.51 1.61 -1.29
CA ILE A 44 9.80 0.44 -0.79
C ILE A 44 8.36 0.58 -1.24
N VAL A 45 7.83 -0.46 -1.87
CA VAL A 45 6.42 -0.56 -2.22
C VAL A 45 5.78 -1.64 -1.36
N GLU A 46 4.63 -1.33 -0.78
CA GLU A 46 3.81 -2.27 -0.01
C GLU A 46 2.40 -2.35 -0.60
N GLY A 47 1.89 -3.57 -0.70
CA GLY A 47 0.53 -3.84 -1.13
C GLY A 47 0.36 -5.25 -1.71
N VAL A 48 -0.85 -5.55 -2.17
CA VAL A 48 -1.27 -6.89 -2.62
C VAL A 48 -1.61 -6.95 -4.12
N HIS A 49 -1.43 -5.84 -4.82
CA HIS A 49 -1.70 -5.72 -6.26
C HIS A 49 -0.73 -6.59 -7.07
N ASN A 50 -1.28 -7.21 -8.12
CA ASN A 50 -0.55 -8.08 -9.04
C ASN A 50 -0.89 -7.81 -10.51
N GLU A 51 -1.57 -6.70 -10.78
CA GLU A 51 -1.96 -6.26 -12.12
C GLU A 51 -0.75 -5.69 -12.89
N GLU A 52 -0.87 -5.53 -14.21
CA GLU A 52 0.26 -5.14 -15.07
C GLU A 52 0.89 -3.80 -14.69
N TRP A 53 0.11 -2.84 -14.16
CA TRP A 53 0.63 -1.52 -13.81
C TRP A 53 1.67 -1.54 -12.67
N VAL A 54 1.69 -2.59 -11.83
CA VAL A 54 2.73 -2.77 -10.80
C VAL A 54 3.90 -3.62 -11.27
N SER A 55 3.87 -4.17 -12.48
CA SER A 55 4.85 -5.17 -12.91
C SER A 55 6.30 -4.64 -12.93
N ASN A 56 6.48 -3.33 -13.14
CA ASN A 56 7.78 -2.68 -13.07
C ASN A 56 8.40 -2.71 -11.66
N SER A 57 7.62 -2.69 -10.57
CA SER A 57 8.20 -2.81 -9.23
C SER A 57 8.79 -4.20 -9.03
N PHE A 58 8.11 -5.27 -9.46
CA PHE A 58 8.65 -6.61 -9.34
C PHE A 58 9.91 -6.82 -10.20
N ARG A 59 9.94 -6.24 -11.41
CA ARG A 59 11.10 -6.35 -12.30
C ARG A 59 12.32 -5.59 -11.78
N ASN A 60 12.10 -4.43 -11.16
CA ASN A 60 13.18 -3.54 -10.74
C ASN A 60 13.58 -3.74 -9.27
N ALA A 61 12.82 -4.49 -8.48
CA ALA A 61 13.14 -4.76 -7.09
C ALA A 61 14.40 -5.62 -6.95
N GLU A 62 15.36 -5.15 -6.14
CA GLU A 62 16.51 -5.96 -5.72
C GLU A 62 16.13 -7.01 -4.67
N LEU A 63 15.06 -6.76 -3.92
CA LEU A 63 14.54 -7.66 -2.89
C LEU A 63 13.02 -7.63 -2.85
N ILE A 64 12.40 -8.82 -2.92
CA ILE A 64 10.97 -9.00 -2.71
C ILE A 64 10.77 -9.80 -1.42
N ILE A 65 10.04 -9.22 -0.46
CA ILE A 65 9.67 -9.89 0.79
C ILE A 65 8.22 -10.36 0.67
N PHE A 66 8.02 -11.65 0.51
CA PHE A 66 6.69 -12.26 0.52
C PHE A 66 6.31 -12.70 1.95
N LEU A 67 5.23 -12.13 2.49
CA LEU A 67 4.76 -12.42 3.84
C LEU A 67 3.77 -13.58 3.86
N ASP A 68 4.28 -14.82 3.86
CA ASP A 68 3.45 -16.02 4.01
C ASP A 68 3.19 -16.36 5.49
N THR A 69 2.16 -15.74 6.05
CA THR A 69 1.76 -15.99 7.44
C THR A 69 0.70 -17.06 7.54
N ASN A 70 0.79 -17.91 8.58
CA ASN A 70 -0.24 -18.90 8.90
C ASN A 70 -1.64 -18.28 8.90
N TYR A 71 -2.61 -18.98 8.29
CA TYR A 71 -3.98 -18.50 8.10
C TYR A 71 -4.61 -18.01 9.41
N SER A 72 -4.49 -18.78 10.49
CA SER A 72 -5.03 -18.43 11.81
C SER A 72 -4.45 -17.11 12.36
N VAL A 73 -3.14 -16.91 12.20
CA VAL A 73 -2.45 -15.69 12.62
C VAL A 73 -2.91 -14.49 11.80
N ARG A 74 -3.02 -14.65 10.47
CA ARG A 74 -3.52 -13.62 9.56
C ARG A 74 -4.95 -13.20 9.93
N THR A 75 -5.85 -14.17 10.09
CA THR A 75 -7.25 -13.94 10.46
C THR A 75 -7.38 -13.22 11.79
N TYR A 76 -6.64 -13.66 12.82
CA TYR A 76 -6.62 -12.98 14.12
C TYR A 76 -6.17 -11.51 13.99
N ARG A 77 -5.10 -11.24 13.24
CA ARG A 77 -4.58 -9.87 13.03
C ARG A 77 -5.60 -8.97 12.32
N ILE A 78 -6.30 -9.49 11.29
CA ILE A 78 -7.34 -8.74 10.57
C ILE A 78 -8.51 -8.39 11.51
N ILE A 79 -9.03 -9.37 12.26
CA ILE A 79 -10.14 -9.16 13.19
C ILE A 79 -9.75 -8.16 14.29
N LYS A 80 -8.57 -8.34 14.90
CA LYS A 80 -8.07 -7.43 15.93
C LYS A 80 -8.00 -5.99 15.41
N ARG A 81 -7.37 -5.79 14.24
CA ARG A 81 -7.26 -4.47 13.60
C ARG A 81 -8.63 -3.85 13.36
N PHE A 82 -9.58 -4.61 12.80
CA PHE A 82 -10.93 -4.13 12.56
C PHE A 82 -11.61 -3.61 13.84
N ILE A 83 -11.53 -4.39 14.94
CA ILE A 83 -12.10 -3.98 16.23
C ILE A 83 -11.43 -2.71 16.73
N LEU A 84 -10.08 -2.65 16.72
CA LEU A 84 -9.32 -1.49 17.21
C LEU A 84 -9.61 -0.23 16.40
N GLN A 85 -9.77 -0.34 15.08
CA GLN A 85 -10.14 0.79 14.22
C GLN A 85 -11.59 1.24 14.46
N LYS A 86 -12.54 0.31 14.69
CA LYS A 86 -13.94 0.66 15.00
C LYS A 86 -14.08 1.42 16.32
N ILE A 87 -13.25 1.12 17.32
CA ILE A 87 -13.25 1.81 18.62
C ILE A 87 -12.31 3.03 18.65
N GLY A 88 -11.65 3.36 17.54
CA GLY A 88 -10.80 4.55 17.41
C GLY A 88 -9.40 4.46 18.04
N LEU A 89 -8.96 3.26 18.44
CA LEU A 89 -7.61 3.04 19.00
C LEU A 89 -6.52 2.90 17.93
N GLU A 90 -6.90 2.54 16.71
CA GLU A 90 -6.01 2.50 15.55
C GLU A 90 -6.53 3.41 14.43
N ARG A 91 -5.61 4.12 13.77
CA ARG A 91 -5.93 4.92 12.58
C ARG A 91 -6.17 4.01 11.38
N SER A 92 -6.99 4.47 10.46
CA SER A 92 -7.24 3.81 9.18
C SER A 92 -7.37 4.88 8.09
N ASN A 93 -6.83 4.60 6.91
CA ASN A 93 -6.98 5.47 5.73
C ASN A 93 -8.40 5.37 5.12
N TYR A 94 -9.23 4.47 5.63
CA TYR A 94 -10.61 4.23 5.18
C TYR A 94 -11.52 4.00 6.38
N LYS A 95 -12.83 4.21 6.21
CA LYS A 95 -13.81 3.80 7.21
C LYS A 95 -13.87 2.27 7.22
N PRO A 96 -13.55 1.59 8.34
CA PRO A 96 -13.68 0.14 8.40
C PRO A 96 -15.14 -0.23 8.16
N THR A 97 -15.43 -1.00 7.12
CA THR A 97 -16.77 -1.54 6.81
C THR A 97 -16.90 -2.93 7.35
#